data_AF-A0A2D4LZF7-F1
#
_entry.id   AF-A0A2D4LZF7-F1
#
_cell.length_a   1.000
_cell.length_b   1.000
_cell.length_c   1.000
_cell.angle_alpha   90.00
_cell.angle_beta   90.00
_cell.angle_gamma   90.00
#
_symmetry.space_group_name_H-M   'P 1'
#
loop_
_entity.id
_entity.type
_entity.pdbx_description
1 polymer ?
#
loop_
_entity_poly.entity_id
_entity_poly.type
_entity_poly.pdbx_seq_one_letter_code
_entity_poly.pdbx_strand_id
1 'polypeptide(L)'
;MLPHLAFLLLGASWTAGALEVPTDGNAGLLAEPQVAMFCGKSNMHMNVQNGKWESDASGTKSCIATKEGILQYCQQVYPELQITNVVEANQPVTIQNWCKQGRKQCRSHPYIVVPYRCLVGEFVSDALLVPDKCKFLHQERMDICETHLHWHTVAKEVC
;
A
#
# COMPACT_ATOMS: atom_id res chain seq x y z
N MET A 1 13.59 35.40 -65.56
CA MET A 1 12.21 35.54 -65.04
C MET A 1 11.80 34.19 -64.48
N LEU A 2 11.36 34.16 -63.22
CA LEU A 2 11.08 32.98 -62.40
C LEU A 2 10.10 31.99 -63.06
N PRO A 3 10.29 30.67 -62.87
CA PRO A 3 9.19 29.74 -62.68
C PRO A 3 8.96 29.53 -61.17
N HIS A 4 7.75 29.83 -60.69
CA HIS A 4 7.32 29.49 -59.34
C HIS A 4 7.10 27.96 -59.24
N LEU A 5 8.07 27.26 -58.64
CA LEU A 5 7.85 25.92 -58.10
C LEU A 5 7.27 26.06 -56.69
N ALA A 6 6.03 25.61 -56.53
CA ALA A 6 5.39 25.43 -55.24
C ALA A 6 6.02 24.21 -54.54
N PHE A 7 6.79 24.45 -53.47
CA PHE A 7 7.25 23.41 -52.56
C PHE A 7 6.21 23.23 -51.46
N LEU A 8 5.42 22.15 -51.53
CA LEU A 8 4.58 21.67 -50.43
C LEU A 8 5.48 20.94 -49.43
N LEU A 9 5.84 21.60 -48.33
CA LEU A 9 6.46 20.94 -47.18
C LEU A 9 5.35 20.33 -46.31
N LEU A 10 5.11 19.04 -46.49
CA LEU A 10 4.35 18.23 -45.53
C LEU A 10 5.23 17.99 -44.30
N GLY A 11 5.01 18.79 -43.25
CA GLY A 11 5.59 18.53 -41.94
C GLY A 11 4.95 17.28 -41.33
N ALA A 12 5.68 16.16 -41.31
CA ALA A 12 5.32 15.02 -40.48
C ALA A 12 5.54 15.43 -39.01
N SER A 13 4.45 15.73 -38.31
CA SER A 13 4.48 15.94 -36.86
C SER A 13 4.57 14.57 -36.20
N TRP A 14 5.75 14.24 -35.68
CA TRP A 14 5.93 13.07 -34.83
C TRP A 14 5.45 13.46 -33.44
N THR A 15 4.17 13.23 -33.15
CA THR A 15 3.72 13.19 -31.77
C THR A 15 4.35 11.97 -31.13
N ALA A 16 5.40 12.18 -30.34
CA ALA A 16 5.87 11.18 -29.39
C ALA A 16 4.73 10.94 -28.41
N GLY A 17 3.94 9.89 -28.64
CA GLY A 17 3.00 9.41 -27.64
C GLY A 17 3.79 9.07 -26.40
N ALA A 18 3.50 9.74 -25.29
CA ALA A 18 3.93 9.26 -23.98
C ALA A 18 3.34 7.84 -23.85
N LEU A 19 4.21 6.84 -23.83
CA LEU A 19 3.82 5.50 -23.46
C LEU A 19 3.49 5.58 -21.97
N GLU A 20 2.20 5.64 -21.65
CA GLU A 20 1.74 5.43 -20.28
C GLU A 20 2.18 4.00 -19.90
N VAL A 21 3.14 3.92 -18.99
CA VAL A 21 3.52 2.66 -18.37
C VAL A 21 2.29 2.18 -17.60
N PRO A 22 1.71 1.00 -17.93
CA PRO A 22 0.58 0.48 -17.18
C PRO A 22 1.03 0.30 -15.74
N THR A 23 0.41 1.02 -14.80
CA THR A 23 0.57 0.72 -13.38
C THR A 23 -0.05 -0.65 -13.14
N ASP A 24 0.79 -1.60 -12.73
CA ASP A 24 0.41 -2.98 -12.49
C ASP A 24 -0.84 -3.11 -11.60
N GLY A 25 -1.79 -3.92 -12.06
CA GLY A 25 -2.58 -4.82 -11.21
C GLY A 25 -3.68 -4.25 -10.31
N ASN A 26 -3.91 -2.94 -10.21
CA ASN A 26 -4.98 -2.44 -9.34
C ASN A 26 -6.28 -2.16 -10.11
N ALA A 27 -7.06 -3.21 -10.36
CA ALA A 27 -8.38 -3.11 -10.96
C ALA A 27 -9.33 -2.30 -10.04
N GLY A 28 -9.41 -0.98 -10.24
CA GLY A 28 -10.46 -0.13 -9.67
C GLY A 28 -10.42 0.13 -8.15
N LEU A 29 -9.35 -0.26 -7.44
CA LEU A 29 -9.22 0.06 -6.01
C LEU A 29 -8.61 1.45 -5.81
N LEU A 30 -9.24 2.29 -4.98
CA LEU A 30 -8.76 3.63 -4.62
C LEU A 30 -7.67 3.62 -3.54
N ALA A 31 -7.53 2.50 -2.82
CA ALA A 31 -6.54 2.35 -1.75
C ALA A 31 -6.02 0.91 -1.69
N GLU A 32 -4.81 0.75 -1.15
CA GLU A 32 -4.23 -0.55 -0.84
C GLU A 32 -4.97 -1.22 0.34
N PRO A 33 -5.20 -2.55 0.31
CA PRO A 33 -5.76 -3.28 1.44
C PRO A 33 -4.81 -3.27 2.64
N GLN A 34 -5.32 -2.83 3.79
CA GLN A 34 -4.55 -2.68 5.02
C GLN A 34 -5.43 -2.98 6.24
N VAL A 35 -4.83 -3.54 7.29
CA VAL A 35 -5.49 -3.76 8.59
C VAL A 35 -4.76 -3.04 9.70
N ALA A 36 -5.51 -2.54 10.67
CA ALA A 36 -4.97 -1.85 11.83
C ALA A 36 -5.58 -2.41 13.12
N MET A 37 -4.75 -2.50 14.15
CA MET A 37 -5.10 -3.16 15.40
C MET A 37 -4.82 -2.27 16.59
N PHE A 38 -5.70 -2.33 17.58
CA PHE A 38 -5.48 -1.72 18.89
C PHE A 38 -6.15 -2.61 19.95
N CYS A 39 -5.37 -3.12 20.90
CA CYS A 39 -5.87 -4.11 21.84
C CYS A 39 -7.07 -3.60 22.67
N GLY A 40 -8.10 -4.44 22.81
CA GLY A 40 -9.37 -4.09 23.47
C GLY A 40 -10.33 -3.28 22.59
N LYS A 41 -9.93 -2.95 21.35
CA LYS A 41 -10.82 -2.43 20.30
C LYS A 41 -11.05 -3.49 19.24
N SER A 42 -12.14 -3.34 18.50
CA SER A 42 -12.34 -4.09 17.28
C SER A 42 -11.31 -3.66 16.23
N ASN A 43 -10.77 -4.62 15.49
CA ASN A 43 -9.82 -4.34 14.41
C ASN A 43 -10.44 -3.43 13.35
N MET A 44 -9.59 -2.68 12.66
CA MET A 44 -9.97 -1.80 11.55
C MET A 44 -9.37 -2.35 10.26
N HIS A 45 -10.02 -2.09 9.13
CA HIS A 45 -9.53 -2.42 7.80
C HIS A 45 -9.81 -1.27 6.83
N MET A 46 -8.96 -1.11 5.82
CA MET A 46 -9.13 -0.09 4.78
C MET A 46 -10.21 -0.54 3.80
N ASN A 47 -11.27 0.24 3.62
CA ASN A 47 -12.18 0.03 2.51
C ASN A 47 -11.48 0.50 1.23
N VAL A 48 -11.07 -0.46 0.42
CA VAL A 48 -10.31 -0.25 -0.82
C VAL A 48 -11.07 0.52 -1.89
N GLN A 49 -12.40 0.62 -1.80
CA GLN A 49 -13.22 1.35 -2.77
C GLN A 49 -13.37 2.83 -2.43
N ASN A 50 -13.28 3.22 -1.16
CA ASN A 50 -13.55 4.60 -0.72
C ASN A 50 -12.39 5.23 0.08
N GLY A 51 -11.36 4.46 0.42
CA GLY A 51 -10.16 4.91 1.14
C GLY A 51 -10.39 5.23 2.62
N LYS A 52 -11.45 4.71 3.25
CA LYS A 52 -11.76 4.96 4.67
C LYS A 52 -11.56 3.72 5.53
N TRP A 53 -11.19 3.95 6.79
CA TRP A 53 -11.09 2.89 7.80
C TRP A 53 -12.47 2.45 8.28
N GLU A 54 -12.72 1.15 8.21
CA GLU A 54 -13.96 0.51 8.65
C GLU A 54 -13.65 -0.52 9.74
N SER A 55 -14.55 -0.64 10.72
CA SER A 55 -14.36 -1.61 11.81
C SER A 55 -14.73 -3.03 11.37
N ASP A 56 -14.12 -4.03 12.01
CA ASP A 56 -14.44 -5.44 11.84
C ASP A 56 -15.95 -5.68 11.91
N ALA A 57 -16.52 -6.26 10.84
CA ALA A 57 -17.95 -6.46 10.71
C ALA A 57 -18.52 -7.37 11.82
N SER A 58 -17.71 -8.32 12.33
CA SER A 58 -18.14 -9.17 13.44
C SER A 58 -18.17 -8.44 14.79
N GLY A 59 -17.39 -7.35 14.92
CA GLY A 59 -17.19 -6.62 16.16
C GLY A 59 -16.49 -7.42 17.27
N THR A 60 -15.95 -8.60 16.95
CA THR A 60 -15.34 -9.51 17.94
C THR A 60 -13.83 -9.67 17.78
N LYS A 61 -13.27 -9.38 16.59
CA LYS A 61 -11.83 -9.51 16.35
C LYS A 61 -11.09 -8.32 16.96
N SER A 62 -10.11 -8.60 17.81
CA SER A 62 -9.20 -7.60 18.39
C SER A 62 -7.75 -7.88 17.98
N CYS A 63 -6.79 -7.18 18.60
CA CYS A 63 -5.40 -7.23 18.21
C CYS A 63 -4.85 -8.67 18.14
N ILE A 64 -4.05 -8.92 17.11
CA ILE A 64 -3.49 -10.24 16.78
C ILE A 64 -1.98 -10.13 16.92
N ALA A 65 -1.37 -11.10 17.61
CA ALA A 65 0.05 -11.05 17.97
C ALA A 65 0.98 -11.73 16.95
N THR A 66 0.45 -12.58 16.07
CA THR A 66 1.26 -13.38 15.13
C THR A 66 1.06 -12.94 13.69
N LYS A 67 2.13 -13.01 12.89
CA LYS A 67 2.08 -12.66 11.47
C LYS A 67 1.07 -13.51 10.71
N GLU A 68 1.02 -14.81 11.02
CA GLU A 68 0.10 -15.78 10.41
C GLU A 68 -1.35 -15.44 10.75
N GLY A 69 -1.62 -15.00 11.98
CA GLY A 69 -2.96 -14.57 12.39
C GLY A 69 -3.39 -13.28 11.69
N ILE A 70 -2.46 -12.34 11.48
CA ILE A 70 -2.72 -11.10 10.73
C ILE A 70 -3.01 -11.43 9.26
N LEU A 71 -2.25 -12.34 8.65
CA LEU A 71 -2.49 -12.83 7.28
C LEU A 71 -3.90 -13.45 7.15
N GLN A 72 -4.27 -14.33 8.08
CA GLN A 72 -5.62 -14.91 8.11
C GLN A 72 -6.70 -13.84 8.25
N TYR A 73 -6.47 -12.81 9.06
CA TYR A 73 -7.42 -11.70 9.22
C TYR A 73 -7.53 -10.86 7.94
N CYS A 74 -6.42 -10.55 7.27
CA CYS A 74 -6.43 -9.89 5.95
C CYS A 74 -7.26 -10.70 4.93
N GLN A 75 -7.06 -12.02 4.85
CA GLN A 75 -7.83 -12.91 3.97
C GLN A 75 -9.32 -12.92 4.32
N GLN A 76 -9.66 -12.82 5.61
CA GLN A 76 -11.04 -12.77 6.07
C GLN A 76 -11.75 -11.47 5.66
N VAL A 77 -11.08 -10.31 5.78
CA VAL A 77 -11.70 -9.00 5.48
C VAL A 77 -11.62 -8.62 4.00
N TYR A 78 -10.72 -9.24 3.24
CA TYR A 78 -10.58 -9.06 1.79
C TYR A 78 -10.74 -10.39 1.04
N PRO A 79 -11.92 -11.04 1.09
CA PRO A 79 -12.12 -12.37 0.52
C PRO A 79 -11.97 -12.43 -1.01
N GLU A 80 -12.20 -11.31 -1.69
CA GLU A 80 -12.07 -11.19 -3.15
C GLU A 80 -10.63 -10.92 -3.61
N LEU A 81 -9.70 -10.71 -2.67
CA LEU A 81 -8.29 -10.46 -2.97
C LEU A 81 -7.45 -11.67 -2.59
N GLN A 82 -6.51 -12.05 -3.47
CA GLN A 82 -5.58 -13.14 -3.21
C GLN A 82 -4.45 -12.68 -2.26
N ILE A 83 -4.76 -12.51 -0.97
CA ILE A 83 -3.75 -12.10 0.02
C ILE A 83 -2.79 -13.25 0.33
N THR A 84 -1.50 -13.04 0.07
CA THR A 84 -0.44 -14.05 0.23
C THR A 84 0.51 -13.76 1.39
N ASN A 85 0.65 -12.50 1.79
CA ASN A 85 1.60 -12.09 2.83
C ASN A 85 1.16 -10.78 3.50
N VAL A 86 1.84 -10.41 4.59
CA VAL A 86 1.63 -9.14 5.30
C VAL A 86 2.95 -8.51 5.68
N VAL A 87 2.97 -7.18 5.72
CA VAL A 87 4.13 -6.39 6.13
C VAL A 87 3.68 -5.15 6.90
N GLU A 88 4.46 -4.70 7.88
CA GLU A 88 4.20 -3.44 8.57
C GLU A 88 4.34 -2.27 7.60
N ALA A 89 3.44 -1.29 7.72
CA ALA A 89 3.57 -0.06 6.97
C ALA A 89 4.74 0.77 7.49
N ASN A 90 5.36 1.54 6.59
CA ASN A 90 6.54 2.34 6.94
C ASN A 90 6.22 3.55 7.83
N GLN A 91 4.95 3.98 7.88
CA GLN A 91 4.51 5.15 8.62
C GLN A 91 3.28 4.85 9.49
N PRO A 92 3.21 5.43 10.71
CA PRO A 92 2.02 5.33 11.52
C PRO A 92 0.88 6.18 10.94
N VAL A 93 -0.35 5.79 11.24
CA VAL A 93 -1.57 6.51 10.84
C VAL A 93 -2.43 6.83 12.05
N THR A 94 -3.18 7.93 11.97
CA THR A 94 -4.16 8.30 13.01
C THR A 94 -5.54 7.82 12.59
N ILE A 95 -6.13 6.90 13.38
CA ILE A 95 -7.46 6.34 13.11
C ILE A 95 -8.43 6.77 14.22
N GLN A 96 -9.60 7.26 13.81
CA GLN A 96 -10.68 7.70 14.70
C GLN A 96 -11.78 6.64 14.83
N ASN A 97 -12.73 6.86 15.74
CA ASN A 97 -13.96 6.07 15.86
C ASN A 97 -13.74 4.56 16.05
N TRP A 98 -12.78 4.17 16.90
CA TRP A 98 -12.60 2.77 17.25
C TRP A 98 -13.76 2.24 18.08
N CYS A 99 -14.29 1.09 17.70
CA CYS A 99 -15.33 0.39 18.45
C CYS A 99 -14.69 -0.41 19.59
N LYS A 100 -15.35 -0.47 20.76
CA LYS A 100 -14.96 -1.43 21.79
C LYS A 100 -15.40 -2.83 21.35
N GLN A 101 -14.57 -3.82 21.62
CA GLN A 101 -14.89 -5.21 21.31
C GLN A 101 -16.26 -5.62 21.89
N GLY A 102 -17.11 -6.23 21.07
CA GLY A 102 -18.46 -6.65 21.43
C GLY A 102 -19.48 -5.53 21.61
N ARG A 103 -19.16 -4.27 21.30
CA ARG A 103 -20.09 -3.12 21.42
C ARG A 103 -20.22 -2.35 20.11
N LYS A 104 -21.45 -1.98 19.77
CA LYS A 104 -21.78 -1.19 18.56
C LYS A 104 -21.39 0.30 18.66
N GLN A 105 -21.08 0.81 19.86
CA GLN A 105 -20.77 2.23 20.03
C GLN A 105 -19.30 2.51 19.75
N CYS A 106 -19.05 3.22 18.65
CA CYS A 106 -17.73 3.60 18.17
C CYS A 106 -17.49 5.09 18.44
N ARG A 107 -17.35 5.45 19.72
CA ARG A 107 -16.95 6.80 20.17
C ARG A 107 -15.69 6.67 20.99
N SER A 108 -14.56 6.85 20.34
CA SER A 108 -13.25 6.85 20.98
C SER A 108 -12.44 8.05 20.52
N HIS A 109 -11.46 8.43 21.34
CA HIS A 109 -10.39 9.32 20.88
C HIS A 109 -9.65 8.69 19.68
N PRO A 110 -8.99 9.52 18.85
CA PRO A 110 -8.09 9.04 17.82
C PRO A 110 -6.91 8.28 18.43
N TYR A 111 -6.43 7.24 17.74
CA TYR A 111 -5.23 6.50 18.11
C TYR A 111 -4.25 6.49 16.94
N ILE A 112 -2.96 6.61 17.27
CA ILE A 112 -1.86 6.48 16.32
C ILE A 112 -1.40 5.02 16.36
N VAL A 113 -1.43 4.35 15.21
CA VAL A 113 -1.06 2.93 15.07
C VAL A 113 -0.25 2.72 13.81
N VAL A 114 0.60 1.69 13.79
CA VAL A 114 1.25 1.22 12.57
C VAL A 114 0.37 0.12 11.96
N PRO A 115 -0.21 0.31 10.77
CA PRO A 115 -1.03 -0.69 10.11
C PRO A 115 -0.15 -1.77 9.47
N TYR A 116 -0.77 -2.91 9.16
CA TYR A 116 -0.20 -3.95 8.31
C TYR A 116 -0.81 -3.85 6.92
N ARG A 117 0.04 -3.85 5.89
CA ARG A 117 -0.34 -3.99 4.48
C ARG A 117 -0.65 -5.44 4.18
N CYS A 118 -1.77 -5.70 3.51
CA CYS A 118 -2.17 -7.03 3.07
C CYS A 118 -1.73 -7.23 1.61
N LEU A 119 -0.65 -7.98 1.38
CA LEU A 119 -0.02 -8.08 0.07
C LEU A 119 -0.79 -9.05 -0.84
N VAL A 120 -1.14 -8.58 -2.04
CA VAL A 120 -1.93 -9.32 -3.03
C VAL A 120 -1.02 -10.04 -4.01
N GLY A 121 -1.26 -11.31 -4.26
CA GLY A 121 -0.59 -12.08 -5.32
C GLY A 121 0.89 -12.35 -5.05
N GLU A 122 1.67 -12.45 -6.11
CA GLU A 122 3.13 -12.62 -6.00
C GLU A 122 3.79 -11.34 -5.49
N PHE A 123 4.84 -11.49 -4.68
CA PHE A 123 5.54 -10.35 -4.14
C PHE A 123 6.29 -9.60 -5.25
N VAL A 124 5.99 -8.32 -5.38
CA VAL A 124 6.72 -7.36 -6.22
C VAL A 124 7.21 -6.24 -5.31
N SER A 125 8.45 -5.79 -5.49
CA SER A 125 9.01 -4.68 -4.72
C SER A 125 8.26 -3.37 -5.03
N ASP A 126 8.02 -2.55 -4.00
CA ASP A 126 7.40 -1.23 -4.17
C ASP A 126 8.22 -0.34 -5.13
N ALA A 127 7.53 0.42 -5.98
CA ALA A 127 8.16 1.47 -6.78
C ALA A 127 8.44 2.70 -5.90
N LEU A 128 9.73 3.00 -5.67
CA LEU A 128 10.15 4.15 -4.87
C LEU A 128 10.47 5.36 -5.75
N LEU A 129 9.99 6.54 -5.34
CA LEU A 129 10.39 7.81 -5.95
C LEU A 129 11.83 8.14 -5.55
N VAL A 130 12.60 8.66 -6.50
CA VAL A 130 13.96 9.17 -6.28
C VAL A 130 13.98 10.67 -6.59
N PRO A 131 13.77 11.54 -5.58
CA PRO A 131 13.78 12.98 -5.78
C PRO A 131 15.15 13.52 -6.22
N ASP A 132 15.16 14.77 -6.69
CA ASP A 132 16.40 15.45 -7.05
C ASP A 132 17.41 15.42 -5.90
N LYS A 133 18.68 15.14 -6.24
CA LYS A 133 19.82 15.00 -5.31
C LYS A 133 19.77 13.78 -4.39
N CYS A 134 18.72 12.96 -4.43
CA CYS A 134 18.68 11.67 -3.73
C CYS A 134 19.30 10.55 -4.58
N LYS A 135 19.66 9.43 -3.94
CA LYS A 135 20.13 8.21 -4.61
C LYS A 135 19.28 7.03 -4.15
N PHE A 136 18.96 6.14 -5.08
CA PHE A 136 18.34 4.85 -4.76
C PHE A 136 19.42 3.84 -4.40
N LEU A 137 19.23 3.16 -3.28
CA LEU A 137 20.09 2.08 -2.80
C LEU A 137 19.21 0.86 -2.49
N HIS A 138 19.73 -0.34 -2.73
CA HIS A 138 19.11 -1.59 -2.32
C HIS A 138 20.20 -2.53 -1.77
N GLN A 139 19.84 -3.36 -0.80
CA GLN A 139 20.73 -4.37 -0.22
C GLN A 139 19.96 -5.67 -0.03
N GLU A 140 20.56 -6.78 -0.41
CA GLU A 140 20.00 -8.12 -0.27
C GLU A 140 21.01 -9.06 0.40
N ARG A 141 20.49 -10.01 1.18
CA ARG A 141 21.27 -11.03 1.86
C ARG A 141 20.52 -12.35 1.81
N MET A 142 20.93 -13.23 0.89
CA MET A 142 20.27 -14.52 0.68
C MET A 142 20.53 -15.53 1.81
N ASP A 143 21.49 -15.24 2.69
CA ASP A 143 21.90 -16.06 3.82
C ASP A 143 21.09 -15.81 5.11
N ILE A 144 20.24 -14.78 5.14
CA ILE A 144 19.44 -14.39 6.32
C ILE A 144 17.97 -14.17 5.95
N CYS A 145 17.07 -14.41 6.91
CA CYS A 145 15.65 -14.06 6.80
C CYS A 145 15.28 -13.21 8.01
N GLU A 146 15.19 -11.90 7.81
CA GLU A 146 15.11 -10.91 8.89
C GLU A 146 13.79 -10.13 8.89
N THR A 147 13.51 -9.48 10.02
CA THR A 147 12.27 -8.72 10.25
C THR A 147 12.21 -7.39 9.47
N HIS A 148 11.02 -6.82 9.31
CA HIS A 148 10.84 -5.48 8.72
C HIS A 148 11.64 -4.42 9.49
N LEU A 149 11.61 -4.44 10.83
CA LEU A 149 12.37 -3.51 11.68
C LEU A 149 13.88 -3.63 11.50
N HIS A 150 14.40 -4.84 11.30
CA HIS A 150 15.81 -5.06 10.99
C HIS A 150 16.19 -4.34 9.69
N TRP A 151 15.48 -4.61 8.60
CA TRP A 151 15.75 -3.98 7.29
C TRP A 151 15.53 -2.47 7.29
N HIS A 152 14.56 -1.97 8.05
CA HIS A 152 14.37 -0.54 8.27
C HIS A 152 15.59 0.10 8.95
N THR A 153 16.14 -0.55 9.98
CA THR A 153 17.34 -0.07 10.68
C THR A 153 18.55 -0.07 9.77
N VAL A 154 18.77 -1.14 8.99
CA VAL A 154 19.88 -1.23 8.03
C VAL A 154 19.80 -0.10 6.99
N ALA A 155 18.61 0.14 6.41
CA ALA A 155 18.43 1.21 5.43
C ALA A 155 18.74 2.59 6.03
N LYS A 156 18.32 2.82 7.28
CA LYS A 156 18.59 4.07 8.02
C LYS A 156 20.08 4.27 8.31
N GLU A 157 20.82 3.22 8.63
CA GLU A 157 22.25 3.30 8.96
C GLU A 157 23.13 3.52 7.73
N VAL A 158 22.70 3.08 6.54
CA VAL A 158 23.45 3.21 5.28
C VAL A 158 23.29 4.61 4.66
N CYS A 159 22.22 5.34 4.99
CA CYS A 159 21.91 6.67 4.46
C CYS A 159 22.60 7.79 5.25
#